data_AF-A0A5J4WJT8-F1
#
_entry.id   AF-A0A5J4WJT8-F1
#
_cell.length_a   1.000
_cell.length_b   1.000
_cell.length_c   1.000
_cell.angle_alpha   90.00
_cell.angle_beta   90.00
_cell.angle_gamma   90.00
#
_symmetry.space_group_name_H-M   'P 1'
#
loop_
_entity.id
_entity.type
_entity.pdbx_description
1 polymer ?
#
loop_
_entity_poly.entity_id
_entity_poly.type
_entity_poly.pdbx_seq_one_letter_code
_entity_poly.pdbx_strand_id
1 'polypeptide(L)'
;MDQSQSYGGGLYLIIWNESRGSISNSTFKECKAYDGGGVYTDISTGAKLTIDGQCQFIDCSADRGGGLYAKIYNFSCQLILQDCLFRGCQARYGGGGGIYIDSFSQSVSQVNKVKFENCSSEKDGGGGI
;
A
#
# COMPACT_ATOMS: atom_id res chain seq x y z
N MET A 1 -0.33 -15.68 -14.90
CA MET A 1 -0.36 -14.25 -15.24
C MET A 1 0.97 -13.68 -14.75
N ASP A 2 1.72 -13.10 -15.67
CA ASP A 2 3.10 -12.63 -15.47
C ASP A 2 3.07 -11.34 -14.65
N GLN A 3 3.29 -11.41 -13.33
CA GLN A 3 3.63 -10.22 -12.56
C GLN A 3 5.09 -9.93 -12.85
N SER A 4 5.34 -8.87 -13.63
CA SER A 4 6.70 -8.38 -13.84
C SER A 4 7.35 -8.09 -12.48
N GLN A 5 8.68 -8.20 -12.37
CA GLN A 5 9.42 -7.86 -11.14
C GLN A 5 9.44 -6.33 -10.88
N SER A 6 8.30 -5.67 -11.02
CA SER A 6 8.09 -4.23 -10.84
C SER A 6 7.55 -3.93 -9.45
N TYR A 7 7.79 -2.71 -8.98
CA TYR A 7 7.25 -2.20 -7.72
C TYR A 7 6.25 -1.09 -8.04
N GLY A 8 5.03 -1.16 -7.51
CA GLY A 8 4.03 -0.11 -7.71
C GLY A 8 3.46 -0.07 -9.13
N GLY A 9 2.40 -0.83 -9.40
CA GLY A 9 1.84 -0.94 -10.76
C GLY A 9 1.22 0.35 -11.28
N GLY A 10 0.89 1.28 -10.39
CA GLY A 10 0.48 2.66 -10.70
C GLY A 10 1.50 3.70 -10.27
N LEU A 11 1.98 3.64 -9.02
CA LEU A 11 3.02 4.55 -8.51
C LEU A 11 4.07 3.83 -7.68
N TYR A 12 5.31 4.28 -7.89
CA TYR A 12 6.47 3.95 -7.06
C TYR A 12 6.98 5.23 -6.39
N LEU A 13 6.95 5.28 -5.06
CA LEU A 13 7.32 6.48 -4.30
C LEU A 13 8.48 6.20 -3.35
N ILE A 14 9.42 7.14 -3.28
CA ILE A 14 10.50 7.17 -2.29
C ILE A 14 10.39 8.50 -1.54
N ILE A 15 10.13 8.45 -0.23
CA ILE A 15 9.92 9.63 0.61
C ILE A 15 10.84 9.55 1.82
N TRP A 16 11.94 10.32 1.76
CA TRP A 16 13.02 10.28 2.76
C TRP A 16 13.32 11.66 3.36
N ASN A 17 14.10 11.68 4.44
CA ASN A 17 14.71 12.88 5.02
C ASN A 17 13.68 13.97 5.37
N GLU A 18 12.74 13.63 6.25
CA GLU A 18 11.70 14.53 6.77
C GLU A 18 10.76 15.12 5.69
N SER A 19 10.84 14.61 4.46
CA SER A 19 9.97 15.02 3.37
C SER A 19 8.54 14.54 3.58
N ARG A 20 7.62 15.22 2.89
CA ARG A 20 6.18 14.98 3.02
C ARG A 20 5.58 14.75 1.63
N GLY A 21 4.93 13.60 1.47
CA GLY A 21 4.14 13.27 0.28
C GLY A 21 2.65 13.17 0.59
N SER A 22 1.85 13.41 -0.44
CA SER A 22 0.40 13.24 -0.39
C SER A 22 -0.12 12.61 -1.68
N ILE A 23 -1.04 11.66 -1.56
CA ILE A 23 -1.87 11.16 -2.66
C ILE A 23 -3.31 11.40 -2.25
N SER A 24 -4.10 12.03 -3.12
CA SER A 24 -5.52 12.29 -2.83
C SER A 24 -6.37 12.15 -4.09
N ASN A 25 -7.67 11.85 -3.93
CA ASN A 25 -8.67 11.80 -4.99
C ASN A 25 -8.25 10.99 -6.23
N SER A 26 -7.48 9.92 -6.01
CA SER A 26 -6.86 9.12 -7.07
C SER A 26 -7.43 7.71 -7.10
N THR A 27 -7.58 7.15 -8.31
CA THR A 27 -8.02 5.76 -8.49
C THR A 27 -6.93 4.95 -9.18
N PHE A 28 -6.55 3.84 -8.55
CA PHE A 28 -5.67 2.81 -9.08
C PHE A 28 -6.55 1.61 -9.43
N LYS A 29 -6.62 1.25 -10.72
CA LYS A 29 -7.50 0.18 -11.21
C LYS A 29 -6.72 -0.83 -12.02
N GLU A 30 -6.92 -2.12 -11.71
CA GLU A 30 -6.31 -3.25 -12.43
C GLU A 30 -4.77 -3.17 -12.48
N CYS A 31 -4.15 -2.47 -11.53
CA CYS A 31 -2.72 -2.30 -11.46
C CYS A 31 -2.06 -3.60 -10.94
N LYS A 32 -0.93 -3.99 -11.54
CA LYS A 32 -0.22 -5.23 -11.20
C LYS A 32 1.26 -4.96 -11.02
N ALA A 33 1.84 -5.54 -9.97
CA ALA A 33 3.26 -5.42 -9.65
C ALA A 33 3.72 -6.63 -8.82
N TYR A 34 5.02 -6.77 -8.62
CA TYR A 34 5.56 -7.71 -7.64
C TYR A 34 5.19 -7.28 -6.21
N ASP A 35 5.42 -6.01 -5.85
CA ASP A 35 4.98 -5.46 -4.57
C ASP A 35 4.15 -4.20 -4.80
N GLY A 36 2.99 -4.12 -4.13
CA GLY A 36 2.12 -2.95 -4.18
C GLY A 36 1.43 -2.84 -5.54
N GLY A 37 0.36 -3.60 -5.74
CA GLY A 37 -0.27 -3.70 -7.06
C GLY A 37 -0.65 -2.33 -7.64
N GLY A 38 -1.23 -1.45 -6.82
CA GLY A 38 -1.44 -0.04 -7.16
C GLY A 38 -0.26 0.84 -6.80
N VAL A 39 0.14 0.86 -5.53
CA VAL A 39 1.19 1.75 -5.03
C VAL A 39 2.25 0.97 -4.26
N TYR A 40 3.51 1.26 -4.55
CA TYR A 40 4.63 0.92 -3.70
C TYR A 40 5.23 2.19 -3.11
N THR A 41 5.59 2.16 -1.82
CA THR A 41 6.26 3.29 -1.17
C THR A 41 7.36 2.86 -0.22
N ASP A 42 8.49 3.56 -0.29
CA ASP A 42 9.62 3.52 0.65
C ASP A 42 9.62 4.81 1.49
N ILE A 43 9.35 4.70 2.79
CA ILE A 43 9.28 5.84 3.72
C ILE A 43 10.42 5.72 4.74
N SER A 44 11.25 6.77 4.86
CA SER A 44 12.43 6.71 5.74
C SER A 44 12.84 8.04 6.36
N THR A 45 13.55 7.98 7.48
CA THR A 45 14.23 9.10 8.14
C THR A 45 13.29 10.29 8.38
N GLY A 46 12.32 10.14 9.29
CA GLY A 46 11.38 11.20 9.68
C GLY A 46 10.33 11.56 8.62
N ALA A 47 10.31 10.85 7.49
CA ALA A 47 9.41 11.15 6.39
C ALA A 47 7.95 10.81 6.68
N LYS A 48 7.06 11.47 5.95
CA LYS A 48 5.62 11.28 6.06
C LYS A 48 4.94 11.13 4.71
N LEU A 49 4.10 10.12 4.58
CA LEU A 49 3.15 9.98 3.47
C LEU A 49 1.72 9.97 4.00
N THR A 50 0.87 10.81 3.41
CA THR A 50 -0.59 10.75 3.59
C THR A 50 -1.26 10.28 2.31
N ILE A 51 -2.13 9.28 2.41
CA ILE A 51 -3.02 8.84 1.34
C ILE A 51 -4.44 9.08 1.83
N ASP A 52 -5.14 10.04 1.21
CA ASP A 52 -6.46 10.48 1.65
C ASP A 52 -7.39 10.86 0.49
N GLY A 53 -8.46 11.59 0.79
CA GLY A 53 -9.34 12.15 -0.24
C GLY A 53 -10.03 11.08 -1.09
N GLN A 54 -10.59 10.04 -0.47
CA GLN A 54 -11.36 9.02 -1.18
C GLN A 54 -10.55 8.28 -2.26
N CYS A 55 -9.25 8.07 -2.03
CA CYS A 55 -8.45 7.21 -2.89
C CYS A 55 -9.03 5.79 -2.99
N GLN A 56 -9.00 5.23 -4.20
CA GLN A 56 -9.56 3.92 -4.50
C GLN A 56 -8.52 3.02 -5.14
N PHE A 57 -8.44 1.78 -4.65
CA PHE A 57 -7.63 0.70 -5.21
C PHE A 57 -8.59 -0.40 -5.61
N ILE A 58 -8.70 -0.68 -6.90
CA ILE A 58 -9.76 -1.52 -7.48
C ILE A 58 -9.12 -2.61 -8.33
N ASP A 59 -9.35 -3.86 -7.95
CA ASP A 59 -8.89 -5.05 -8.69
C ASP A 59 -7.38 -5.06 -8.94
N CYS A 60 -6.60 -4.45 -8.05
CA CYS A 60 -5.14 -4.46 -8.09
C CYS A 60 -4.60 -5.80 -7.57
N SER A 61 -3.48 -6.26 -8.12
CA SER A 61 -2.88 -7.53 -7.67
C SER A 61 -1.37 -7.45 -7.55
N ALA A 62 -0.81 -8.04 -6.50
CA ALA A 62 0.63 -8.18 -6.35
C ALA A 62 1.02 -9.49 -5.66
N ASP A 63 2.31 -9.78 -5.54
CA ASP A 63 2.78 -10.87 -4.72
C ASP A 63 2.62 -10.52 -3.24
N ARG A 64 2.81 -9.25 -2.87
CA ARG A 64 2.52 -8.68 -1.54
C ARG A 64 1.85 -7.32 -1.62
N GLY A 65 0.83 -7.08 -0.79
CA GLY A 65 0.08 -5.83 -0.75
C GLY A 65 -0.66 -5.57 -2.06
N GLY A 66 -1.79 -6.27 -2.27
CA GLY A 66 -2.47 -6.28 -3.57
C GLY A 66 -2.85 -4.89 -4.10
N GLY A 67 -3.20 -3.95 -3.23
CA GLY A 67 -3.39 -2.53 -3.57
C GLY A 67 -2.20 -1.65 -3.22
N LEU A 68 -1.67 -1.76 -1.99
CA LEU A 68 -0.58 -0.93 -1.49
C LEU A 68 0.47 -1.79 -0.78
N TYR A 69 1.74 -1.56 -1.07
CA TYR A 69 2.85 -2.02 -0.26
C TYR A 69 3.58 -0.79 0.30
N ALA A 70 3.73 -0.71 1.61
CA ALA A 70 4.52 0.31 2.27
C ALA A 70 5.68 -0.31 3.05
N LYS A 71 6.89 0.06 2.68
CA LYS A 71 8.11 -0.25 3.41
C LYS A 71 8.53 0.97 4.22
N ILE A 72 8.58 0.83 5.53
CA ILE A 72 8.83 1.93 6.47
C ILE A 72 9.99 1.55 7.37
N TYR A 73 11.06 2.34 7.35
CA TYR A 73 12.27 2.04 8.10
C TYR A 73 12.97 3.30 8.62
N ASN A 74 13.90 3.12 9.57
CA ASN A 74 14.52 4.18 10.35
C ASN A 74 13.52 4.87 11.31
N PHE A 75 13.91 6.00 11.89
CA PHE A 75 13.20 6.63 13.02
C PHE A 75 12.17 7.68 12.56
N SER A 76 11.09 7.81 13.35
CA SER A 76 10.10 8.89 13.26
C SER A 76 9.30 8.97 11.96
N CYS A 77 9.15 7.88 11.22
CA CYS A 77 8.39 7.84 9.97
C CYS A 77 6.88 7.73 10.21
N GLN A 78 6.09 8.26 9.27
CA GLN A 78 4.62 8.21 9.34
C GLN A 78 3.99 7.80 8.01
N LEU A 79 3.12 6.80 8.05
CA LEU A 79 2.15 6.51 6.98
C LEU A 79 0.75 6.76 7.52
N ILE A 80 -0.03 7.58 6.82
CA ILE A 80 -1.43 7.84 7.15
C ILE A 80 -2.30 7.45 5.96
N LEU A 81 -3.22 6.54 6.19
CA LEU A 81 -4.27 6.14 5.27
C LEU A 81 -5.61 6.60 5.86
N GLN A 82 -6.34 7.43 5.12
CA GLN A 82 -7.58 8.04 5.59
C GLN A 82 -8.66 7.98 4.51
N ASP A 83 -9.86 7.51 4.87
CA ASP A 83 -11.02 7.51 3.97
C ASP A 83 -10.76 6.85 2.60
N CYS A 84 -10.02 5.74 2.58
CA CYS A 84 -9.67 5.01 1.36
C CYS A 84 -10.53 3.75 1.15
N LEU A 85 -10.65 3.30 -0.10
CA LEU A 85 -11.30 2.03 -0.46
C LEU A 85 -10.31 1.11 -1.17
N PHE A 86 -10.22 -0.13 -0.70
CA PHE A 86 -9.57 -1.24 -1.38
C PHE A 86 -10.65 -2.26 -1.74
N ARG A 87 -10.84 -2.52 -3.03
CA ARG A 87 -11.86 -3.44 -3.53
C ARG A 87 -11.26 -4.45 -4.50
N GLY A 88 -11.54 -5.73 -4.31
CA GLY A 88 -11.10 -6.80 -5.21
C GLY A 88 -9.58 -6.98 -5.29
N CYS A 89 -8.82 -6.37 -4.37
CA CYS A 89 -7.36 -6.41 -4.39
C CYS A 89 -6.83 -7.76 -3.89
N GLN A 90 -5.78 -8.27 -4.53
CA GLN A 90 -5.30 -9.64 -4.31
C GLN A 90 -3.79 -9.70 -4.08
N ALA A 91 -3.38 -10.43 -3.05
CA ALA A 91 -1.98 -10.75 -2.78
C ALA A 91 -1.72 -12.26 -2.96
N ARG A 92 -0.65 -12.61 -3.69
CA ARG A 92 -0.34 -14.01 -4.01
C ARG A 92 0.42 -14.75 -2.92
N TYR A 93 1.45 -14.13 -2.35
CA TYR A 93 2.38 -14.81 -1.44
C TYR A 93 2.25 -14.38 0.02
N GLY A 94 1.31 -13.49 0.33
CA GLY A 94 1.01 -13.06 1.70
C GLY A 94 0.94 -11.55 1.83
N GLY A 95 0.79 -11.08 3.06
CA GLY A 95 0.90 -9.65 3.39
C GLY A 95 -0.30 -8.81 2.94
N GLY A 96 -1.51 -9.27 3.23
CA GLY A 96 -2.74 -8.49 3.05
C GLY A 96 -3.19 -8.33 1.58
N GLY A 97 -4.42 -8.75 1.28
CA GLY A 97 -4.99 -8.59 -0.06
C GLY A 97 -5.12 -7.12 -0.49
N GLY A 98 -5.39 -6.20 0.44
CA GLY A 98 -5.47 -4.77 0.17
C GLY A 98 -4.15 -4.05 0.40
N ILE A 99 -3.60 -4.14 1.61
CA ILE A 99 -2.42 -3.39 2.03
C ILE A 99 -1.41 -4.33 2.66
N TYR A 100 -0.12 -4.09 2.41
CA TYR A 100 0.96 -4.60 3.23
C TYR A 100 1.76 -3.45 3.83
N ILE A 101 2.00 -3.49 5.14
CA ILE A 101 2.86 -2.52 5.82
C ILE A 101 4.02 -3.28 6.47
N ASP A 102 5.21 -3.17 5.87
CA ASP A 102 6.46 -3.68 6.41
C ASP A 102 7.19 -2.54 7.14
N SER A 103 7.02 -2.50 8.46
CA SER A 103 7.41 -1.37 9.31
C SER A 103 8.43 -1.77 10.37
N PHE A 104 9.57 -1.07 10.39
CA PHE A 104 10.63 -1.21 11.38
C PHE A 104 10.76 0.06 12.22
N SER A 105 11.13 -0.09 13.51
CA SER A 105 11.61 0.96 14.43
C SER A 105 10.76 2.25 14.55
N GLN A 106 10.20 2.55 15.74
CA GLN A 106 9.60 3.85 16.13
C GLN A 106 8.74 4.58 15.06
N SER A 107 8.15 3.84 14.13
CA SER A 107 7.36 4.36 13.02
C SER A 107 5.88 4.23 13.35
N VAL A 108 5.06 5.15 12.83
CA VAL A 108 3.62 5.18 13.08
C VAL A 108 2.87 4.98 11.77
N SER A 109 2.09 3.90 11.70
CA SER A 109 1.13 3.69 10.61
C SER A 109 -0.28 3.86 11.15
N GLN A 110 -1.04 4.78 10.57
CA GLN A 110 -2.44 5.04 10.92
C GLN A 110 -3.33 4.63 9.76
N VAL A 111 -4.31 3.78 10.03
CA VAL A 111 -5.27 3.30 9.04
C VAL A 111 -6.67 3.60 9.56
N ASN A 112 -7.25 4.67 9.04
CA ASN A 112 -8.47 5.27 9.57
C ASN A 112 -9.55 5.33 8.50
N LYS A 113 -10.75 4.79 8.80
CA LYS A 113 -11.89 4.76 7.88
C LYS A 113 -11.55 4.14 6.50
N VAL A 114 -10.62 3.18 6.49
CA VAL A 114 -10.29 2.42 5.28
C VAL A 114 -11.22 1.23 5.17
N LYS A 115 -11.79 1.04 3.98
CA LYS A 115 -12.68 -0.08 3.68
C LYS A 115 -11.97 -1.11 2.82
N PHE A 116 -12.17 -2.38 3.16
CA PHE A 116 -11.70 -3.52 2.37
C PHE A 116 -12.91 -4.33 1.92
N GLU A 117 -13.08 -4.45 0.61
CA GLU A 117 -14.20 -5.16 0.00
C GLU A 117 -13.65 -6.26 -0.92
N ASN A 118 -13.97 -7.52 -0.66
CA ASN A 118 -13.56 -8.66 -1.49
C ASN A 118 -12.04 -8.72 -1.79
N CYS A 119 -11.21 -8.23 -0.86
CA CYS A 119 -9.77 -8.37 -0.97
C CYS A 119 -9.34 -9.73 -0.40
N SER A 120 -8.28 -10.33 -0.92
CA SER A 120 -7.82 -11.67 -0.48
C SER A 120 -6.31 -11.85 -0.58
N SER A 121 -5.77 -12.71 0.28
CA SER A 121 -4.40 -13.23 0.20
C SER A 121 -4.47 -14.75 0.03
N GLU A 122 -3.80 -15.30 -0.99
CA GLU A 122 -3.85 -16.75 -1.27
C GLU A 122 -3.23 -17.59 -0.15
N LYS A 123 -2.17 -17.09 0.51
CA LYS A 123 -1.45 -17.83 1.54
C LYS A 123 -1.98 -17.64 2.96
N ASP A 124 -2.43 -16.43 3.29
CA ASP A 124 -2.76 -16.08 4.68
C ASP A 124 -4.27 -16.09 4.95
N GLY A 125 -5.11 -16.26 3.93
CA GLY A 125 -6.58 -16.25 4.03
C GLY A 125 -7.19 -14.88 4.41
N GLY A 126 -6.38 -13.90 4.83
CA GLY A 126 -6.78 -12.55 5.19
C GLY A 126 -6.76 -11.57 4.00
N GLY A 127 -7.78 -10.73 3.90
CA GLY A 127 -7.99 -9.82 2.77
C GLY A 127 -7.55 -8.37 2.96
N GLY A 128 -7.53 -7.88 4.20
CA GLY A 128 -7.41 -6.44 4.46
C GLY A 128 -5.97 -5.94 4.46
N ILE A 129 -5.28 -6.17 5.58
CA ILE A 129 -3.91 -5.71 5.89
C ILE A 129 -3.12 -6.89 6.44
#